data_AF-A0A1Y0HTA4-F1
#
_entry.id   AF-A0A1Y0HTA4-F1
#
_cell.length_a   1.000
_cell.length_b   1.000
_cell.length_c   1.000
_cell.angle_alpha   90.00
_cell.angle_beta   90.00
_cell.angle_gamma   90.00
#
_symmetry.space_group_name_H-M   'P 1'
#
loop_
_entity.id
_entity.type
_entity.pdbx_description
1 polymer ?
#
loop_
_entity_poly.entity_id
_entity_poly.type
_entity_poly.pdbx_seq_one_letter_code
_entity_poly.pdbx_strand_id
1 'polypeptide(L)'
;MTEATEVRDATPEDWPGIWRALEPVFRAGETYTYPRDISEADARAAWTRAPGARVLVAVAASGGASAGSGTVLGTAKYLPNHPGAGAHVANASFVVGPDGAGRGVGRTLARAVLDGARADGYRAMQFNAVVETNERAVRLWESLGFAILATVPEAFDHPVHGLVGLHVMHRAL
;
A
#
# COMPACT_ATOMS: atom_id res chain seq x y z
N MET A 1 2.47 24.44 -10.86
CA MET A 1 3.48 23.41 -11.14
C MET A 1 3.34 22.34 -10.08
N THR A 2 2.88 21.14 -10.43
CA THR A 2 2.85 20.00 -9.50
C THR A 2 4.29 19.62 -9.20
N GLU A 3 4.71 19.69 -7.94
CA GLU A 3 6.02 19.15 -7.54
C GLU A 3 6.11 17.68 -7.96
N ALA A 4 7.23 17.30 -8.57
CA ALA A 4 7.45 15.93 -9.00
C ALA A 4 7.44 15.00 -7.78
N THR A 5 6.74 13.87 -7.90
CA THR A 5 6.79 12.79 -6.91
C THR A 5 7.77 11.74 -7.40
N GLU A 6 8.80 11.46 -6.63
CA GLU A 6 9.74 10.37 -6.89
C GLU A 6 9.31 9.13 -6.10
N VAL A 7 9.39 7.95 -6.71
CA VAL A 7 9.21 6.67 -6.01
C VAL A 7 10.53 5.91 -6.02
N ARG A 8 10.98 5.49 -4.84
CA ARG A 8 12.24 4.76 -4.64
C ARG A 8 12.09 3.68 -3.57
N ASP A 9 13.05 2.76 -3.50
CA ASP A 9 13.14 1.84 -2.37
C ASP A 9 13.30 2.64 -1.06
N ALA A 10 12.63 2.15 -0.02
CA ALA A 10 12.68 2.73 1.31
C ALA A 10 14.00 2.37 1.99
N THR A 11 14.59 3.33 2.69
CA THR A 11 15.74 3.11 3.57
C THR A 11 15.29 3.10 5.05
N PRO A 12 16.13 2.62 5.98
CA PRO A 12 15.80 2.66 7.40
C PRO A 12 15.46 4.07 7.92
N GLU A 13 16.05 5.11 7.32
CA GLU A 13 15.86 6.52 7.66
C GLU A 13 14.48 7.05 7.26
N ASP A 14 13.78 6.39 6.33
CA ASP A 14 12.43 6.79 5.92
C ASP A 14 11.36 6.41 6.95
N TRP A 15 11.69 5.54 7.93
CA TRP A 15 10.70 5.01 8.88
C TRP A 15 9.88 6.09 9.59
N PRO A 16 10.45 7.20 10.11
CA PRO A 16 9.65 8.26 10.71
C PRO A 16 8.60 8.85 9.75
N GLY A 17 8.93 8.99 8.45
CA GLY A 17 8.00 9.46 7.42
C GLY A 17 6.94 8.41 7.06
N ILE A 18 7.34 7.15 6.97
CA ILE A 18 6.43 6.02 6.77
C ILE A 18 5.44 5.93 7.93
N TRP A 19 5.92 6.01 9.18
CA TRP A 19 5.07 5.93 10.37
C TRP A 19 4.07 7.09 10.42
N ARG A 20 4.49 8.32 10.12
CA ARG A 20 3.59 9.48 10.00
C ARG A 20 2.46 9.27 8.99
N ALA A 21 2.70 8.47 7.94
CA ALA A 21 1.67 8.10 6.97
C ALA A 21 0.79 6.93 7.46
N LEU A 22 1.39 5.89 8.05
CA LEU A 22 0.71 4.67 8.50
C LEU A 22 -0.18 4.89 9.73
N GLU A 23 0.34 5.57 10.75
CA GLU A 23 -0.31 5.72 12.04
C GLU A 23 -1.76 6.21 11.92
N PRO A 24 -2.06 7.36 11.28
CA PRO A 24 -3.45 7.85 11.21
C PRO A 24 -4.37 6.87 10.50
N VAL A 25 -3.89 6.15 9.48
CA VAL A 25 -4.66 5.14 8.74
C VAL A 25 -4.97 3.92 9.63
N PHE A 26 -3.98 3.44 10.39
CA PHE A 26 -4.19 2.31 11.29
C PHE A 26 -5.06 2.69 12.49
N ARG A 27 -4.90 3.89 13.06
CA ARG A 27 -5.77 4.39 14.14
C ARG A 27 -7.22 4.57 13.69
N ALA A 28 -7.42 5.04 12.45
CA ALA A 28 -8.74 5.17 11.86
C ALA A 28 -9.44 3.81 11.77
N GLY A 29 -8.73 2.76 11.35
CA GLY A 29 -9.30 1.39 11.30
C GLY A 29 -10.32 1.21 10.18
N GLU A 30 -10.23 2.01 9.11
CA GLU A 30 -11.21 2.03 8.02
C GLU A 30 -10.77 1.20 6.81
N THR A 31 -9.47 0.89 6.68
CA THR A 31 -8.92 0.33 5.43
C THR A 31 -7.96 -0.84 5.60
N TYR A 32 -7.55 -1.17 6.83
CA TYR A 32 -6.62 -2.27 7.14
C TYR A 32 -7.13 -3.08 8.31
N THR A 33 -6.87 -4.39 8.29
CA THR A 33 -7.24 -5.35 9.34
C THR A 33 -6.25 -5.38 10.51
N TYR A 34 -5.39 -4.37 10.65
CA TYR A 34 -4.51 -4.24 11.81
C TYR A 34 -5.30 -3.74 13.02
N PRO A 35 -4.94 -4.13 14.25
CA PRO A 35 -5.52 -3.55 15.45
C PRO A 35 -5.34 -2.03 15.45
N ARG A 36 -6.39 -1.29 15.82
CA ARG A 36 -6.36 0.19 15.87
C ARG A 36 -5.34 0.69 16.89
N ASP A 37 -5.00 -0.11 17.89
CA ASP A 37 -4.02 0.14 18.93
C ASP A 37 -2.64 -0.51 18.65
N ILE A 38 -2.38 -0.99 17.42
CA ILE A 38 -1.08 -1.56 17.03
C ILE A 38 0.09 -0.66 17.46
N SER A 39 1.14 -1.27 18.02
CA SER A 39 2.34 -0.54 18.41
C SER A 39 3.15 -0.11 17.19
N GLU A 40 3.91 0.98 17.29
CA GLU A 40 4.81 1.40 16.21
C GLU A 40 5.82 0.28 15.87
N ALA A 41 6.30 -0.45 16.87
CA ALA A 41 7.24 -1.55 16.69
C ALA A 41 6.63 -2.71 15.88
N ASP A 42 5.39 -3.10 16.19
CA ASP A 42 4.68 -4.17 15.47
C ASP A 42 4.30 -3.72 14.06
N ALA A 43 3.85 -2.47 13.89
CA ALA A 43 3.61 -1.89 12.58
C ALA A 43 4.88 -1.87 11.73
N ARG A 44 6.03 -1.52 12.32
CA ARG A 44 7.34 -1.57 11.65
C ARG A 44 7.70 -2.97 11.22
N ALA A 45 7.57 -3.95 12.11
CA ALA A 45 7.85 -5.34 11.79
C ALA A 45 6.93 -5.84 10.65
N ALA A 46 5.63 -5.59 10.75
CA ALA A 46 4.65 -6.00 9.74
C ALA A 46 4.86 -5.32 8.38
N TRP A 47 5.29 -4.05 8.37
CA TRP A 47 5.48 -3.29 7.13
C TRP A 47 6.82 -3.58 6.44
N THR A 48 7.90 -3.75 7.22
CA THR A 48 9.27 -3.77 6.67
C THR A 48 9.96 -5.13 6.71
N ARG A 49 9.49 -6.08 7.54
CA ARG A 49 10.21 -7.35 7.79
C ARG A 49 9.50 -8.58 7.23
N ALA A 50 8.50 -8.40 6.37
CA ALA A 50 7.87 -9.54 5.72
C ALA A 50 8.86 -10.21 4.74
N PRO A 51 9.02 -11.55 4.77
CA PRO A 51 9.98 -12.24 3.91
C PRO A 51 9.73 -11.94 2.42
N GLY A 52 10.78 -11.54 1.71
CA GLY A 52 10.70 -11.18 0.29
C GLY A 52 9.99 -9.86 -0.01
N ALA A 53 9.67 -9.06 1.02
CA ALA A 53 9.04 -7.78 0.81
C ALA A 53 10.02 -6.72 0.29
N ARG A 54 9.57 -5.98 -0.72
CA ARG A 54 10.16 -4.71 -1.14
C ARG A 54 9.28 -3.59 -0.65
N VAL A 55 9.88 -2.61 0.01
CA VAL A 55 9.18 -1.43 0.54
C VAL A 55 9.60 -0.22 -0.27
N LEU A 56 8.62 0.53 -0.77
CA LEU A 56 8.80 1.75 -1.53
C LEU A 56 8.28 2.95 -0.74
N VAL A 57 8.87 4.10 -0.99
CA VAL A 57 8.35 5.41 -0.56
C VAL A 57 8.14 6.31 -1.76
N ALA A 58 7.07 7.08 -1.73
CA ALA A 58 6.88 8.24 -2.59
C ALA A 58 7.31 9.48 -1.82
N VAL A 59 8.26 10.23 -2.36
CA VAL A 59 8.79 11.45 -1.73
C VAL A 59 8.50 12.68 -2.59
N ALA A 60 8.22 13.81 -1.95
CA ALA A 60 8.20 15.09 -2.64
C ALA A 60 9.62 15.44 -3.11
N ALA A 61 9.80 15.75 -4.39
CA ALA A 61 11.09 16.21 -4.90
C ALA A 61 11.49 17.52 -4.21
N SER A 62 12.58 17.50 -3.46
CA SER A 62 13.22 18.72 -2.96
C SER A 62 13.96 19.39 -4.11
N GLY A 63 13.61 20.65 -4.42
CA GLY A 63 14.21 21.44 -5.50
C GLY A 63 15.70 21.80 -5.32
N GLY A 64 16.45 21.09 -4.47
CA GLY A 64 17.87 21.33 -4.23
C GLY A 64 18.47 20.39 -3.17
N ALA A 65 19.60 19.79 -3.54
CA ALA A 65 20.61 19.07 -2.76
C ALA A 65 20.20 17.80 -1.97
N SER A 66 20.66 16.66 -2.52
CA SER A 66 20.66 15.28 -2.04
C SER A 66 19.43 14.46 -2.42
N ALA A 67 19.63 13.60 -3.43
CA ALA A 67 18.71 12.50 -3.73
C ALA A 67 18.54 11.66 -2.45
N GLY A 68 17.34 11.70 -1.86
CA GLY A 68 17.02 10.94 -0.65
C GLY A 68 16.32 11.71 0.48
N SER A 69 16.36 13.05 0.53
CA SER A 69 15.89 13.83 1.69
C SER A 69 14.44 14.35 1.64
N GLY A 70 13.65 13.96 0.62
CA GLY A 70 12.29 14.46 0.41
C GLY A 70 11.28 13.95 1.46
N THR A 71 10.25 14.75 1.74
CA THR A 71 9.14 14.35 2.64
C THR A 71 8.41 13.14 2.08
N VAL A 72 8.29 12.07 2.88
CA VAL A 72 7.50 10.88 2.53
C VAL A 72 6.02 11.26 2.43
N LEU A 73 5.47 11.17 1.22
CA LEU A 73 4.06 11.43 0.89
C LEU A 73 3.21 10.15 0.97
N GLY A 74 3.86 8.99 0.90
CA GLY A 74 3.20 7.69 0.98
C GLY A 74 4.21 6.55 0.92
N THR A 75 3.74 5.36 1.24
CA THR A 75 4.52 4.13 1.21
C THR A 75 3.73 3.02 0.55
N ALA A 76 4.45 2.08 -0.06
CA ALA A 76 3.90 0.82 -0.48
C ALA A 76 4.85 -0.31 -0.11
N LYS A 77 4.33 -1.53 -0.04
CA LYS A 77 5.16 -2.74 -0.04
C LYS A 77 4.56 -3.77 -0.98
N TYR A 78 5.39 -4.62 -1.55
CA TYR A 78 4.94 -5.82 -2.25
C TYR A 78 5.85 -7.00 -1.96
N LEU A 79 5.28 -8.20 -2.02
CA LEU A 79 5.89 -9.45 -1.60
C LEU A 79 5.16 -10.64 -2.24
N PRO A 80 5.68 -11.87 -2.15
CA PRO A 80 4.89 -13.05 -2.50
C PRO A 80 3.63 -13.13 -1.63
N ASN A 81 2.45 -13.33 -2.25
CA ASN A 81 1.19 -13.48 -1.54
C ASN A 81 1.15 -14.76 -0.70
N HIS A 82 1.81 -15.81 -1.21
CA HIS A 82 1.97 -17.11 -0.56
C HIS A 82 3.40 -17.63 -0.76
N PRO A 83 3.90 -18.51 0.13
CA PRO A 83 5.20 -19.14 -0.05
C PRO A 83 5.17 -20.22 -1.15
N GLY A 84 6.35 -20.72 -1.53
CA GLY A 84 6.51 -21.92 -2.36
C GLY A 84 5.80 -21.82 -3.71
N ALA A 85 4.93 -22.79 -4.01
CA ALA A 85 4.22 -22.87 -5.29
C ALA A 85 3.32 -21.65 -5.58
N GLY A 86 2.91 -20.91 -4.56
CA GLY A 86 2.11 -19.68 -4.71
C GLY A 86 2.93 -18.40 -4.87
N ALA A 87 4.27 -18.47 -4.78
CA ALA A 87 5.13 -17.29 -4.72
C ALA A 87 5.18 -16.47 -6.02
N HIS A 88 4.67 -17.01 -7.12
CA HIS A 88 4.56 -16.31 -8.40
C HIS A 88 3.43 -15.27 -8.44
N VAL A 89 2.56 -15.22 -7.41
CA VAL A 89 1.52 -14.19 -7.24
C VAL A 89 1.96 -13.21 -6.17
N ALA A 90 2.06 -11.93 -6.50
CA ALA A 90 2.39 -10.88 -5.55
C ALA A 90 1.16 -10.45 -4.72
N ASN A 91 1.40 -9.97 -3.51
CA ASN A 91 0.50 -9.10 -2.76
C ASN A 91 1.14 -7.73 -2.60
N ALA A 92 0.34 -6.69 -2.39
CA ALA A 92 0.85 -5.38 -2.04
C ALA A 92 -0.05 -4.64 -1.04
N SER A 93 0.54 -3.69 -0.34
CA SER A 93 -0.14 -2.76 0.56
C SER A 93 0.30 -1.33 0.23
N PHE A 94 -0.60 -0.37 0.36
CA PHE A 94 -0.39 1.02 0.00
C PHE A 94 -0.97 1.95 1.07
N VAL A 95 -0.23 2.97 1.44
CA VAL A 95 -0.72 4.06 2.29
C VAL A 95 -0.24 5.39 1.72
N VAL A 96 -1.16 6.34 1.56
CA VAL A 96 -0.85 7.72 1.21
C VAL A 96 -1.05 8.55 2.46
N GLY A 97 0.00 9.25 2.89
CA GLY A 97 -0.07 10.14 4.03
C GLY A 97 -0.91 11.39 3.72
N PRO A 98 -1.25 12.18 4.76
CA PRO A 98 -2.06 13.39 4.59
C PRO A 98 -1.44 14.37 3.58
N ASP A 99 -0.12 14.52 3.59
CA ASP A 99 0.62 15.43 2.70
C ASP A 99 0.65 14.99 1.22
N GLY A 100 0.27 13.73 0.95
CA GLY A 100 0.17 13.14 -0.38
C GLY A 100 -1.26 13.07 -0.95
N ALA A 101 -2.28 13.39 -0.15
CA ALA A 101 -3.67 13.29 -0.56
C ALA A 101 -4.01 14.24 -1.72
N GLY A 102 -4.82 13.79 -2.68
CA GLY A 102 -5.22 14.59 -3.86
C GLY A 102 -4.11 14.83 -4.90
N ARG A 103 -2.86 14.39 -4.66
CA ARG A 103 -1.70 14.65 -5.54
C ARG A 103 -1.36 13.50 -6.49
N GLY A 104 -2.23 12.50 -6.62
CA GLY A 104 -1.98 11.32 -7.46
C GLY A 104 -0.96 10.31 -6.90
N VAL A 105 -0.41 10.53 -5.70
CA VAL A 105 0.63 9.70 -5.06
C VAL A 105 0.26 8.21 -5.03
N GLY A 106 -0.99 7.88 -4.69
CA GLY A 106 -1.45 6.48 -4.66
C GLY A 106 -1.37 5.80 -6.02
N ARG A 107 -1.68 6.52 -7.12
CA ARG A 107 -1.55 5.97 -8.48
C ARG A 107 -0.07 5.84 -8.89
N THR A 108 0.77 6.80 -8.50
CA THR A 108 2.21 6.75 -8.77
C THR A 108 2.87 5.55 -8.07
N LEU A 109 2.59 5.35 -6.77
CA LEU A 109 3.04 4.18 -6.02
C LEU A 109 2.53 2.88 -6.64
N ALA A 110 1.24 2.82 -6.98
CA ALA A 110 0.66 1.63 -7.59
C ALA A 110 1.33 1.25 -8.90
N ARG A 111 1.61 2.21 -9.79
CA ARG A 111 2.34 1.94 -11.03
C ARG A 111 3.76 1.41 -10.75
N ALA A 112 4.50 2.07 -9.85
CA ALA A 112 5.85 1.63 -9.49
C ALA A 112 5.87 0.21 -8.90
N VAL A 113 4.89 -0.14 -8.06
CA VAL A 113 4.74 -1.51 -7.53
C VAL A 113 4.41 -2.52 -8.61
N LEU A 114 3.49 -2.21 -9.52
CA LEU A 114 3.12 -3.12 -10.61
C LEU A 114 4.27 -3.35 -11.60
N ASP A 115 5.02 -2.30 -11.92
CA ASP A 115 6.17 -2.40 -12.82
C ASP A 115 7.34 -3.12 -12.14
N GLY A 116 7.60 -2.84 -10.86
CA GLY A 116 8.57 -3.57 -10.05
C GLY A 116 8.23 -5.06 -9.91
N ALA A 117 6.97 -5.39 -9.62
CA ALA A 117 6.54 -6.78 -9.51
C ALA A 117 6.69 -7.55 -10.83
N ARG A 118 6.43 -6.92 -11.99
CA ARG A 118 6.70 -7.53 -13.30
C ARG A 118 8.19 -7.79 -13.51
N ALA A 119 9.02 -6.81 -13.21
CA ALA A 119 10.48 -6.92 -13.35
C ALA A 119 11.05 -8.03 -12.45
N ASP A 120 10.48 -8.20 -11.26
CA ASP A 120 10.84 -9.24 -10.30
C ASP A 120 10.25 -10.63 -10.66
N GLY A 121 9.51 -10.75 -11.76
CA GLY A 121 9.05 -12.03 -12.33
C GLY A 121 7.70 -12.54 -11.83
N TYR A 122 6.95 -11.75 -11.05
CA TYR A 122 5.59 -12.12 -10.65
C TYR A 122 4.66 -12.18 -11.86
N ARG A 123 3.72 -13.13 -11.86
CA ARG A 123 2.76 -13.38 -12.95
C ARG A 123 1.40 -12.73 -12.73
N ALA A 124 1.08 -12.43 -11.47
CA ALA A 124 -0.17 -11.82 -11.07
C ALA A 124 0.02 -11.05 -9.76
N MET A 125 -0.95 -10.20 -9.43
CA MET A 125 -1.08 -9.55 -8.14
C MET A 125 -2.47 -9.76 -7.57
N GLN A 126 -2.55 -10.11 -6.29
CA GLN A 126 -3.79 -10.33 -5.56
C GLN A 126 -3.82 -9.49 -4.29
N PHE A 127 -4.91 -8.76 -4.08
CA PHE A 127 -5.24 -8.13 -2.81
C PHE A 127 -6.28 -8.99 -2.09
N ASN A 128 -5.92 -9.50 -0.91
CA ASN A 128 -6.76 -10.45 -0.19
C ASN A 128 -7.92 -9.80 0.56
N ALA A 129 -7.77 -8.52 0.92
CA ALA A 129 -8.70 -7.81 1.78
C ALA A 129 -8.71 -6.32 1.41
N VAL A 130 -9.60 -5.94 0.50
CA VAL A 130 -9.91 -4.53 0.22
C VAL A 130 -11.29 -4.24 0.79
N VAL A 131 -11.37 -3.37 1.81
CA VAL A 131 -12.64 -3.00 2.46
C VAL A 131 -13.58 -2.40 1.42
N GLU A 132 -14.81 -2.92 1.31
CA GLU A 132 -15.74 -2.52 0.24
C GLU A 132 -16.13 -1.04 0.32
N THR A 133 -16.17 -0.47 1.52
CA THR A 133 -16.46 0.95 1.75
C THR A 133 -15.29 1.87 1.40
N ASN A 134 -14.09 1.34 1.14
CA ASN A 134 -12.94 2.11 0.65
C ASN A 134 -13.06 2.34 -0.86
N GLU A 135 -14.16 2.98 -1.29
CA GLU A 135 -14.50 3.12 -2.70
C GLU A 135 -13.41 3.84 -3.51
N ARG A 136 -12.65 4.75 -2.88
CA ARG A 136 -11.54 5.44 -3.53
C ARG A 136 -10.43 4.45 -3.93
N ALA A 137 -10.09 3.51 -3.06
CA ALA A 137 -9.10 2.47 -3.37
C ALA A 137 -9.66 1.48 -4.39
N VAL A 138 -10.91 1.04 -4.22
CA VAL A 138 -11.58 0.12 -5.17
C VAL A 138 -11.55 0.69 -6.59
N ARG A 139 -12.01 1.94 -6.79
CA ARG A 139 -11.96 2.61 -8.11
C ARG A 139 -10.55 2.77 -8.65
N LEU A 140 -9.56 3.01 -7.78
CA LEU A 140 -8.16 3.07 -8.21
C LEU A 140 -7.70 1.71 -8.74
N TRP A 141 -7.98 0.62 -8.03
CA TRP A 141 -7.58 -0.73 -8.42
C TRP A 141 -8.26 -1.18 -9.72
N GLU A 142 -9.56 -0.95 -9.87
CA GLU A 142 -10.29 -1.23 -11.11
C GLU A 142 -9.69 -0.46 -12.29
N SER A 143 -9.38 0.82 -12.12
CA SER A 143 -8.76 1.64 -13.17
C SER A 143 -7.34 1.21 -13.55
N LEU A 144 -6.70 0.38 -12.72
CA LEU A 144 -5.38 -0.20 -12.97
C LEU A 144 -5.49 -1.63 -13.52
N GLY A 145 -6.70 -2.15 -13.74
CA GLY A 145 -6.96 -3.46 -14.32
C GLY A 145 -7.10 -4.60 -13.30
N PHE A 146 -7.36 -4.29 -12.02
CA PHE A 146 -7.80 -5.31 -11.08
C PHE A 146 -9.29 -5.58 -11.24
N ALA A 147 -9.68 -6.85 -11.10
CA ALA A 147 -11.07 -7.26 -11.00
C ALA A 147 -11.38 -7.69 -9.56
N ILE A 148 -12.58 -7.38 -9.07
CA ILE A 148 -13.13 -7.99 -7.86
C ILE A 148 -13.52 -9.44 -8.21
N LEU A 149 -12.89 -10.42 -7.56
CA LEU A 149 -13.19 -11.84 -7.75
C LEU A 149 -14.34 -12.30 -6.86
N ALA A 150 -14.36 -11.80 -5.62
CA ALA A 150 -15.35 -12.12 -4.60
C ALA A 150 -15.38 -11.02 -3.54
N THR A 151 -16.50 -10.95 -2.81
CA THR A 151 -16.63 -10.18 -1.57
C THR A 151 -16.98 -11.15 -0.47
N VAL A 152 -16.16 -11.21 0.58
CA VAL A 152 -16.52 -11.95 1.80
C VAL A 152 -17.42 -11.02 2.63
N PRO A 153 -18.71 -11.32 2.83
CA PRO A 153 -19.62 -10.45 3.55
C PRO A 153 -19.25 -10.37 5.04
N GLU A 154 -19.48 -9.22 5.66
CA GLU A 154 -19.30 -9.00 7.11
C GLU A 154 -17.89 -9.35 7.64
N ALA A 155 -16.88 -9.33 6.77
CA ALA A 155 -15.51 -9.75 7.07
C ALA A 155 -14.62 -8.64 7.65
N PHE A 156 -15.17 -7.44 7.82
CA PHE A 156 -14.47 -6.28 8.39
C PHE A 156 -15.38 -5.49 9.33
N ASP A 157 -14.96 -5.29 10.57
CA ASP A 157 -15.69 -4.47 11.55
C ASP A 157 -15.28 -2.99 11.39
N HIS A 158 -16.06 -2.25 10.60
CA HIS A 158 -15.78 -0.85 10.28
C HIS A 158 -16.29 0.09 11.38
N PRO A 159 -15.47 1.01 11.89
CA PRO A 159 -15.81 1.87 13.04
C PRO A 159 -16.99 2.82 12.79
N VAL A 160 -17.31 3.08 11.52
CA VAL A 160 -18.42 3.95 11.09
C VAL A 160 -19.59 3.20 10.46
N HIS A 161 -19.33 2.04 9.85
CA HIS A 161 -20.31 1.36 8.98
C HIS A 161 -20.75 -0.01 9.51
N GLY A 162 -20.21 -0.44 10.66
CA GLY A 162 -20.46 -1.77 11.21
C GLY A 162 -19.77 -2.86 10.40
N LEU A 163 -20.33 -4.07 10.40
CA LEU A 163 -19.79 -5.19 9.65
C LEU A 163 -19.96 -4.95 8.13
N VAL A 164 -18.85 -4.84 7.42
CA VAL A 164 -18.79 -4.66 5.96
C VAL A 164 -17.92 -5.74 5.32
N GLY A 165 -18.01 -5.86 4.01
CA GLY A 165 -17.32 -6.87 3.22
C GLY A 165 -15.85 -6.56 2.91
N LEU A 166 -15.11 -7.62 2.63
CA LEU A 166 -13.75 -7.57 2.07
C LEU A 166 -13.75 -8.12 0.65
N HIS A 167 -13.38 -7.28 -0.31
CA HIS A 167 -13.11 -7.72 -1.67
C HIS A 167 -11.78 -8.47 -1.74
N VAL A 168 -11.79 -9.59 -2.46
CA VAL A 168 -10.60 -10.20 -3.04
C VAL A 168 -10.44 -9.63 -4.46
N MET A 169 -9.34 -8.96 -4.73
CA MET A 169 -9.07 -8.36 -6.05
C MET A 169 -7.85 -8.99 -6.70
N HIS A 170 -7.88 -9.17 -8.03
CA HIS A 170 -6.82 -9.83 -8.77
C HIS A 170 -6.53 -9.13 -10.10
N ARG A 171 -5.25 -9.18 -10.52
CA ARG A 171 -4.77 -8.70 -11.81
C ARG A 171 -3.64 -9.57 -12.33
N ALA A 172 -3.70 -9.99 -13.60
CA ALA A 172 -2.54 -10.55 -14.29
C ALA A 172 -1.49 -9.46 -14.58
N LEU A 173 -0.21 -9.77 -14.41
CA LEU A 173 0.89 -8.83 -14.57
C LEU A 173 1.52 -8.92 -15.97
#